data_AF-A0A7G6RL55-F1
#
_entry.id   AF-A0A7G6RL55-F1
#
_cell.length_a   1.000
_cell.length_b   1.000
_cell.length_c   1.000
_cell.angle_alpha   90.00
_cell.angle_beta   90.00
_cell.angle_gamma   90.00
#
_symmetry.space_group_name_H-M   'P 1'
#
loop_
_entity.id
_entity.type
_entity.pdbx_description
1 polymer ?
#
loop_
_entity_poly.entity_id
_entity_poly.type
_entity_poly.pdbx_seq_one_letter_code
_entity_poly.pdbx_strand_id
1 'polypeptide(L)' 'MPLSWLARKIGVSRGAVAQWKNVPAERMRDVSEATGIPMEILRPDIFESKSESAA' A
#
# COMPACT_ATOMS: atom_id res chain seq x y z
N MET A 1 2.86 2.04 14.15
CA MET A 1 2.09 3.20 13.65
C MET A 1 0.61 2.93 13.79
N PRO A 2 -0.20 3.81 14.39
CA PRO A 2 -1.64 3.58 14.49
C PRO A 2 -2.33 3.84 13.14
N LEU A 3 -3.26 2.96 12.75
CA LEU A 3 -4.05 3.02 11.51
C LEU A 3 -4.74 4.39 11.27
N SER A 4 -5.01 5.15 12.34
CA SER A 4 -5.55 6.52 12.28
C SER A 4 -4.67 7.48 11.51
N TRP A 5 -3.35 7.35 11.65
CA TRP A 5 -2.44 8.30 11.06
C TRP A 5 -2.42 8.14 9.55
N LEU A 6 -2.30 6.89 9.07
CA LEU A 6 -2.35 6.58 7.64
C LEU A 6 -3.69 7.00 7.05
N ALA A 7 -4.80 6.56 7.65
CA ALA A 7 -6.15 6.91 7.21
C ALA A 7 -6.34 8.42 7.01
N ARG A 8 -5.88 9.23 7.97
CA ARG A 8 -5.97 10.69 7.92
C ARG A 8 -5.01 11.32 6.90
N LYS A 9 -3.84 10.71 6.65
CA LYS A 9 -2.85 11.19 5.69
C LYS A 9 -3.30 10.99 4.24
N ILE A 10 -3.94 9.85 3.95
CA ILE A 10 -4.41 9.49 2.60
C ILE A 10 -5.92 9.75 2.38
N GLY A 11 -6.58 10.42 3.33
CA GLY A 11 -7.97 10.86 3.19
C GLY A 11 -9.01 9.73 3.19
N VAL A 12 -8.74 8.60 3.83
CA VAL A 12 -9.69 7.48 3.94
C VAL A 12 -10.17 7.29 5.37
N SER A 13 -11.29 6.57 5.53
CA SER A 13 -11.76 6.20 6.86
C SER A 13 -10.87 5.11 7.46
N ARG A 14 -10.74 5.12 8.79
CA ARG A 14 -9.99 4.10 9.54
C ARG A 14 -10.54 2.68 9.28
N GLY A 15 -11.87 2.58 9.09
CA GLY A 15 -12.55 1.34 8.71
C GLY A 15 -12.14 0.84 7.33
N ALA A 16 -12.00 1.74 6.35
CA ALA A 16 -11.51 1.35 5.02
C ALA A 16 -10.11 0.73 5.10
N VAL A 17 -9.19 1.36 5.83
CA VAL A 17 -7.83 0.81 6.03
C VAL A 17 -7.88 -0.54 6.74
N ALA A 18 -8.77 -0.71 7.73
CA ALA A 18 -8.92 -1.97 8.46
C ALA A 18 -9.52 -3.10 7.60
N GLN A 19 -10.26 -2.78 6.54
CA GLN A 19 -10.82 -3.76 5.60
C GLN A 19 -9.83 -4.15 4.49
N TRP A 20 -8.70 -3.47 4.36
CA TRP A 20 -7.71 -3.80 3.36
C TRP A 20 -6.97 -5.08 3.74
N LYS A 21 -7.23 -6.14 2.98
CA LYS A 21 -6.35 -7.33 2.99
C LYS A 21 -4.99 -7.01 2.37
N ASN A 22 -4.97 -6.12 1.39
CA ASN A 22 -3.83 -5.65 0.64
C ASN A 22 -4.06 -4.20 0.22
N VAL A 23 -2.98 -3.42 0.04
CA VAL A 23 -3.10 -2.01 -0.39
C VAL A 23 -3.70 -1.95 -1.81
N PRO A 24 -4.80 -1.20 -2.03
CA PRO A 24 -5.40 -1.04 -3.35
C PRO A 24 -4.44 -0.36 -4.32
N ALA A 25 -4.41 -0.78 -5.58
CA ALA A 25 -3.52 -0.20 -6.60
C ALA A 25 -3.74 1.31 -6.79
N GLU A 26 -5.01 1.75 -6.72
CA GLU A 26 -5.41 3.17 -6.78
C GLU A 26 -4.79 4.05 -5.67
N ARG A 27 -4.47 3.46 -4.50
CA ARG A 27 -3.98 4.18 -3.31
C ARG A 27 -2.55 3.81 -2.94
N MET A 28 -1.95 2.89 -3.69
CA MET A 28 -0.60 2.39 -3.43
C MET A 28 0.43 3.53 -3.48
N ARG A 29 0.23 4.49 -4.39
CA ARG A 29 1.06 5.70 -4.48
C ARG A 29 0.93 6.56 -3.23
N ASP A 30 -0.29 6.90 -2.81
CA ASP A 30 -0.52 7.73 -1.62
C ASP A 30 0.03 7.08 -0.35
N VAL A 31 -0.13 5.75 -0.22
CA VAL A 31 0.43 4.98 0.90
C VAL A 31 1.95 4.94 0.83
N SER A 32 2.54 4.80 -0.35
CA SER A 32 3.99 4.83 -0.56
C SER A 32 4.58 6.19 -0.18
N GLU A 33 3.97 7.28 -0.62
CA GLU A 33 4.40 8.64 -0.25
C GLU A 33 4.19 8.96 1.22
N ALA A 34 3.10 8.47 1.82
CA ALA A 34 2.84 8.65 3.24
C ALA A 34 3.83 7.88 4.12
N THR A 35 4.12 6.62 3.78
CA THR A 35 4.93 5.72 4.62
C THR A 35 6.42 5.75 4.25
N GLY A 36 6.76 6.24 3.07
CA GLY A 36 8.09 6.11 2.47
C GLY A 36 8.42 4.70 2.00
N ILE A 37 7.46 3.76 2.06
CA ILE A 37 7.67 2.37 1.67
C ILE A 37 7.43 2.25 0.16
N PRO A 38 8.37 1.69 -0.63
CA PRO A 38 8.17 1.51 -2.06
C PRO A 38 7.02 0.54 -2.36
N MET A 39 6.34 0.79 -3.48
CA MET A 39 5.18 0.04 -3.95
C MET A 39 5.44 -1.48 -4.09
N GLU A 40 6.66 -1.84 -4.42
CA GLU A 40 7.16 -3.21 -4.54
C GLU A 40 7.07 -3.98 -3.20
N ILE A 41 7.30 -3.28 -2.08
CA ILE A 41 7.19 -3.85 -0.73
C ILE A 41 5.75 -3.80 -0.24
N LEU A 42 4.95 -2.81 -0.66
CA LEU A 42 3.53 -2.72 -0.29
C LEU A 42 2.66 -3.79 -0.97
N ARG A 43 3.02 -4.18 -2.19
CA ARG A 43 2.35 -5.22 -2.97
C ARG A 43 3.39 -6.13 -3.64
N PRO A 44 4.10 -6.96 -2.87
CA PRO A 44 4.99 -7.95 -3.45
C PRO A 44 4.22 -8.88 -4.39
N ASP A 45 2.95 -9.21 -4.12
CA ASP A 45 2.16 -10.06 -5.03
C ASP A 45 2.10 -9.59 -6.50
N ILE A 46 2.25 -8.28 -6.78
CA ILE A 46 2.25 -7.75 -8.16
C ILE A 46 3.67 -7.75 -8.73
N PHE A 47 4.65 -7.40 -7.90
CA PHE A 47 6.03 -7.19 -8.32
C PHE A 47 6.89 -8.45 -8.26
N GLU A 48 6.58 -9.39 -7.38
CA GLU A 48 7.23 -10.70 -7.26
C GLU A 48 6.91 -11.57 -8.48
N SER A 49 5.66 -11.52 -9.00
CA SER A 49 5.32 -12.08 -10.32
C SER A 49 6.06 -11.41 -11.49
N LYS A 50 6.62 -10.21 -11.28
CA LYS A 50 7.45 -9.50 -12.27
C LYS A 50 8.95 -9.78 -12.07
N SER A 51 9.37 -10.14 -10.85
CA SER A 51 10.75 -10.50 -10.51
C SER A 51 11.13 -11.90 -10.97
N GLU A 52 10.17 -12.78 -11.24
CA GLU A 52 10.40 -14.12 -11.83
C GLU A 52 10.32 -14.12 -13.37
N SER A 53 10.51 -12.96 -14.00
CA SER A 53 10.69 -12.82 -15.47
C SER A 53 11.60 -11.65 -15.82
N ALA A 54 12.83 -11.72 -15.32
CA ALA A 54 14.02 -11.15 -15.97
C ALA A 54 15.18 -12.08 -15.55
N ALA A 55 15.47 -13.10 -16.37
CA ALA A 55 16.51 -13.06 -17.41
C ALA A 55 17.92 -13.06 -16.82
#